data_AF-A0A9Q8Z3E9-F1
#
_entry.id   AF-A0A9Q8Z3E9-F1
#
_cell.length_a   1.000
_cell.length_b   1.000
_cell.length_c   1.000
_cell.angle_alpha   90.00
_cell.angle_beta   90.00
_cell.angle_gamma   90.00
#
_symmetry.space_group_name_H-M   'P 1'
#
loop_
_entity.id
_entity.type
_entity.pdbx_description
1 polymer ?
#
loop_
_entity_poly.entity_id
_entity_poly.type
_entity_poly.pdbx_seq_one_letter_code
_entity_poly.pdbx_strand_id
1 'polypeptide(L)'
;MAPRRSSGGGYHGGSSSNTCPGAFSYWTSQANLAYYILFLIMYIGISFGLCIVRKRSGPGKRLIGVVYIFALLFAIISLALDLVNLVLSECEVSLPTDYDNVSIASTVLYHLSCLGLLFVVLYKLNSMLRSRLGSVVTTVRVILLAIFGIMAAVYIAYIALSGYLWSNDLYYYRNEADGLVDSTQKLSMAVRSLYLICVLVSTVLAITTVSSLRRAHISGGDLLGWIITLHLFMIIWAVLAVVIPALTTYSKLDVSPVTSFALAYILTFFQALSFIALLAIAKHASWGQDAAAMHHQPQVYAPVQTAYDPHYQSEFVGHAK
;
A
#
# COMPACT_ATOMS: atom_id res chain seq x y z
N MET A 1 -13.40 -32.49 -74.33
CA MET A 1 -12.53 -32.12 -73.20
C MET A 1 -11.78 -30.86 -73.57
N ALA A 2 -11.98 -29.79 -72.80
CA ALA A 2 -11.14 -28.59 -72.78
C ALA A 2 -11.11 -28.08 -71.33
N PRO A 3 -9.94 -27.73 -70.78
CA PRO A 3 -9.83 -27.34 -69.37
C PRO A 3 -10.41 -25.94 -69.18
N ARG A 4 -11.43 -25.83 -68.32
CA ARG A 4 -12.04 -24.57 -67.94
C ARG A 4 -11.08 -23.84 -67.00
N ARG A 5 -10.54 -22.72 -67.50
CA ARG A 5 -9.65 -21.80 -66.78
C ARG A 5 -10.20 -21.43 -65.40
N SER A 6 -9.32 -21.59 -64.41
CA SER A 6 -9.21 -20.75 -63.23
C SER A 6 -9.20 -19.27 -63.63
N SER A 7 -10.12 -18.47 -63.07
CA SER A 7 -9.88 -17.09 -62.64
C SER A 7 -11.14 -16.53 -61.98
N GLY A 8 -11.03 -16.15 -60.71
CA GLY A 8 -12.09 -15.44 -59.98
C GLY A 8 -12.18 -15.78 -58.51
N GLY A 9 -11.04 -15.85 -57.80
CA GLY A 9 -11.03 -15.82 -56.34
C GLY A 9 -11.53 -14.46 -55.87
N GLY A 10 -12.84 -14.35 -55.63
CA GLY A 10 -13.42 -13.22 -54.96
C GLY A 10 -12.88 -13.18 -53.53
N TYR A 11 -12.04 -12.20 -53.24
CA TYR A 11 -11.84 -11.73 -51.87
C TYR A 11 -13.20 -11.24 -51.38
N HIS A 12 -13.97 -12.13 -50.76
CA HIS A 12 -15.02 -11.70 -49.85
C HIS A 12 -14.30 -10.89 -48.76
N GLY A 13 -14.53 -9.57 -48.80
CA GLY A 13 -14.32 -8.70 -47.66
C GLY A 13 -15.16 -9.27 -46.53
N GLY A 14 -14.55 -10.15 -45.74
CA GLY A 14 -15.10 -10.60 -44.50
C GLY A 14 -15.32 -9.35 -43.68
N SER A 15 -16.59 -9.03 -43.44
CA SER A 15 -16.98 -8.09 -42.41
C SER A 15 -16.26 -8.53 -41.14
N SER A 16 -15.19 -7.81 -40.78
CA SER A 16 -14.51 -7.98 -39.52
C SER A 16 -15.52 -7.60 -38.45
N SER A 17 -16.30 -8.56 -37.99
CA SER A 17 -17.17 -8.35 -36.86
C SER A 17 -16.27 -7.96 -35.69
N ASN A 18 -16.36 -6.70 -35.22
CA ASN A 18 -15.62 -6.15 -34.06
C ASN A 18 -16.00 -6.85 -32.73
N THR A 19 -16.55 -8.05 -32.79
CA THR A 19 -17.01 -8.86 -31.67
C THR A 19 -16.03 -10.02 -31.54
N CYS A 20 -15.38 -10.16 -30.38
CA CYS A 20 -14.55 -11.31 -30.03
C CYS A 20 -15.47 -12.48 -29.65
N PRO A 21 -15.77 -13.43 -30.56
CA PRO A 21 -16.73 -14.49 -30.27
C PRO A 21 -16.10 -15.48 -29.29
N GLY A 22 -16.78 -15.77 -28.17
CA GLY A 22 -16.30 -16.73 -27.16
C GLY A 22 -15.35 -16.16 -26.11
N ALA A 23 -15.05 -14.85 -26.14
CA ALA A 23 -14.29 -14.17 -25.09
C ALA A 23 -14.97 -14.34 -23.72
N PHE A 24 -14.19 -14.60 -22.68
CA PHE A 24 -14.66 -14.84 -21.31
C PHE A 24 -15.62 -16.03 -21.16
N SER A 25 -15.48 -17.07 -22.00
CA SER A 25 -16.27 -18.30 -21.87
C SER A 25 -15.90 -19.13 -20.63
N TYR A 26 -14.67 -19.00 -20.14
CA TYR A 26 -14.19 -19.70 -18.95
C TYR A 26 -14.44 -18.91 -17.67
N TRP A 27 -14.76 -19.61 -16.58
CA TRP A 27 -15.04 -19.02 -15.28
C TRP A 27 -13.83 -18.26 -14.70
N THR A 28 -12.60 -18.68 -15.02
CA THR A 28 -11.35 -18.03 -14.58
C THR A 28 -11.22 -16.62 -15.16
N SER A 29 -11.52 -16.47 -16.44
CA SER A 29 -11.47 -15.20 -17.16
C SER A 29 -12.57 -14.26 -16.67
N GLN A 30 -13.77 -14.80 -16.41
CA GLN A 30 -14.86 -14.04 -15.79
C GLN A 30 -14.50 -13.55 -14.39
N ALA A 31 -13.86 -14.39 -13.57
CA ALA A 31 -13.39 -14.01 -12.24
C ALA A 31 -12.31 -12.92 -12.30
N ASN A 32 -11.33 -13.03 -13.20
CA ASN A 32 -10.33 -11.99 -13.42
C ASN A 32 -10.95 -10.68 -13.90
N LEU A 33 -11.89 -10.73 -14.83
CA LEU A 33 -12.59 -9.55 -15.32
C LEU A 33 -13.33 -8.83 -14.18
N ALA A 34 -14.08 -9.59 -13.37
CA ALA A 34 -14.77 -9.06 -12.21
C ALA A 34 -13.80 -8.47 -11.17
N TYR A 35 -12.66 -9.13 -10.95
CA TYR A 35 -11.60 -8.66 -10.07
C TYR A 35 -11.09 -7.28 -10.51
N TYR A 36 -10.63 -7.15 -11.75
CA TYR A 36 -10.05 -5.91 -12.23
C TYR A 36 -11.07 -4.76 -12.23
N ILE A 37 -12.31 -5.01 -12.71
CA ILE A 37 -13.37 -3.99 -12.72
C ILE A 37 -13.70 -3.50 -11.30
N LEU A 38 -13.91 -4.42 -10.37
CA LEU A 38 -14.27 -4.09 -8.99
C LEU A 38 -13.18 -3.26 -8.31
N PHE A 39 -11.93 -3.70 -8.40
CA PHE A 39 -10.82 -2.99 -7.76
C PHE A 39 -10.50 -1.66 -8.47
N LEU A 40 -10.63 -1.59 -9.79
CA LEU A 40 -10.48 -0.33 -10.54
C LEU A 40 -11.51 0.70 -10.08
N ILE A 41 -12.79 0.33 -9.99
CA ILE A 41 -13.86 1.20 -9.48
C ILE A 41 -13.54 1.65 -8.05
N MET A 42 -13.10 0.74 -7.18
CA MET A 42 -12.74 1.07 -5.80
C MET A 42 -11.58 2.06 -5.74
N TYR A 43 -10.48 1.85 -6.47
CA TYR A 43 -9.34 2.77 -6.49
C TYR A 43 -9.67 4.13 -7.12
N ILE A 44 -10.52 4.17 -8.15
CA ILE A 44 -11.07 5.44 -8.69
C ILE A 44 -11.90 6.15 -7.61
N GLY A 45 -12.73 5.43 -6.86
CA GLY A 45 -13.48 5.96 -5.73
C GLY A 45 -12.57 6.54 -4.64
N ILE A 46 -11.47 5.86 -4.31
CA ILE A 46 -10.42 6.36 -3.40
C ILE A 46 -9.80 7.63 -3.95
N SER A 47 -9.51 7.71 -5.25
CA SER A 47 -8.96 8.90 -5.91
C SER A 47 -9.93 10.09 -5.85
N PHE A 48 -11.23 9.85 -6.01
CA PHE A 48 -12.25 10.88 -5.84
C PHE A 48 -12.35 11.35 -4.38
N GLY A 49 -12.36 10.41 -3.44
CA GLY A 49 -12.32 10.70 -1.99
C GLY A 49 -11.08 11.51 -1.60
N LEU A 50 -9.93 11.19 -2.18
CA LEU A 50 -8.68 11.94 -2.06
C LEU A 50 -8.85 13.41 -2.44
N CYS A 51 -9.51 13.73 -3.56
CA CYS A 51 -9.76 15.13 -3.96
C CYS A 51 -10.59 15.89 -2.93
N ILE A 52 -11.62 15.23 -2.36
CA ILE A 52 -12.49 15.83 -1.33
C ILE A 52 -11.72 16.05 -0.03
N VAL A 53 -10.97 15.03 0.41
CA VAL A 53 -10.16 15.08 1.64
C VAL A 53 -9.08 16.14 1.50
N ARG A 54 -8.35 16.20 0.38
CA ARG A 54 -7.29 17.19 0.16
C ARG A 54 -7.79 18.64 0.19
N LYS A 55 -9.05 18.91 -0.20
CA LYS A 55 -9.66 20.24 -0.06
C LYS A 55 -9.90 20.60 1.42
N ARG A 56 -10.27 19.64 2.26
CA ARG A 56 -10.67 19.86 3.66
C ARG A 56 -9.58 19.64 4.71
N SER A 57 -8.64 18.73 4.47
CA SER A 57 -7.51 18.45 5.36
C SER A 57 -6.66 19.70 5.46
N GLY A 58 -6.45 20.30 6.63
CA GLY A 58 -5.53 21.43 6.78
C GLY A 58 -4.06 20.97 6.68
N PRO A 59 -3.31 20.90 7.80
CA PRO A 59 -1.94 20.38 7.80
C PRO A 59 -1.81 18.90 7.38
N GLY A 60 -2.90 18.13 7.45
CA GLY A 60 -2.97 16.73 7.00
C GLY A 60 -2.69 16.52 5.51
N LYS A 61 -2.72 17.57 4.66
CA LYS A 61 -2.35 17.50 3.23
C LYS A 61 -0.93 17.00 3.01
N ARG A 62 -0.03 17.16 3.98
CA ARG A 62 1.36 16.68 3.89
C ARG A 62 1.45 15.16 3.88
N LEU A 63 0.53 14.47 4.55
CA LEU A 63 0.47 12.99 4.57
C LEU A 63 0.02 12.48 3.19
N ILE A 64 -1.02 13.10 2.65
CA ILE A 64 -1.54 12.84 1.30
C ILE A 64 -0.81 13.70 0.24
N GLY A 65 0.52 13.70 0.34
CA GLY A 65 1.37 14.43 -0.57
C GLY A 65 1.46 13.79 -1.95
N VAL A 66 2.42 14.28 -2.73
CA VAL A 66 2.70 13.80 -4.10
C VAL A 66 2.96 12.29 -4.14
N VAL A 67 3.68 11.73 -3.16
CA VAL A 67 4.01 10.30 -3.14
C VAL A 67 2.76 9.41 -2.98
N TYR A 68 1.79 9.82 -2.15
CA TYR A 68 0.53 9.09 -2.01
C TYR A 68 -0.26 9.10 -3.32
N ILE A 69 -0.32 10.26 -3.99
CA ILE A 69 -1.01 10.42 -5.27
C ILE A 69 -0.37 9.53 -6.34
N PHE A 70 0.96 9.52 -6.45
CA PHE A 70 1.64 8.63 -7.40
C PHE A 70 1.44 7.16 -7.06
N ALA A 71 1.50 6.78 -5.79
CA ALA A 71 1.23 5.40 -5.38
C ALA A 71 -0.18 4.94 -5.80
N LEU A 72 -1.18 5.79 -5.57
CA LEU A 72 -2.56 5.51 -5.98
C LEU A 72 -2.73 5.49 -7.50
N LEU A 73 -2.11 6.45 -8.20
CA LEU A 73 -2.14 6.52 -9.67
C LEU A 73 -1.51 5.26 -10.29
N PHE A 74 -0.35 4.83 -9.79
CA PHE A 74 0.31 3.62 -10.27
C PHE A 74 -0.51 2.36 -10.01
N ALA A 75 -1.24 2.27 -8.88
CA ALA A 75 -2.18 1.17 -8.66
C ALA A 75 -3.31 1.15 -9.70
N ILE A 76 -3.90 2.32 -10.00
CA ILE A 76 -4.98 2.44 -10.99
C ILE A 76 -4.47 2.07 -12.39
N ILE A 77 -3.32 2.61 -12.79
CA ILE A 77 -2.74 2.34 -14.12
C ILE A 77 -2.35 0.86 -14.23
N SER A 78 -1.74 0.28 -13.19
CA SER A 78 -1.39 -1.14 -13.16
C SER A 78 -2.63 -2.03 -13.37
N LEU A 79 -3.71 -1.81 -12.61
CA LEU A 79 -4.97 -2.56 -12.79
C LEU A 79 -5.62 -2.32 -14.15
N ALA A 80 -5.53 -1.12 -14.70
CA ALA A 80 -6.05 -0.81 -16.02
C ALA A 80 -5.26 -1.53 -17.12
N LEU A 81 -3.93 -1.59 -17.01
CA LEU A 81 -3.08 -2.33 -17.93
C LEU A 81 -3.35 -3.83 -17.86
N ASP A 82 -3.50 -4.40 -16.65
CA ASP A 82 -3.86 -5.81 -16.50
C ASP A 82 -5.25 -6.13 -17.08
N LEU A 83 -6.23 -5.23 -16.92
CA LEU A 83 -7.54 -5.37 -17.54
C LEU A 83 -7.45 -5.35 -19.07
N VAL A 84 -6.68 -4.41 -19.64
CA VAL A 84 -6.43 -4.35 -21.08
C VAL A 84 -5.74 -5.63 -21.55
N ASN A 85 -4.76 -6.13 -20.80
CA ASN A 85 -4.05 -7.36 -21.11
C ASN A 85 -4.97 -8.59 -21.09
N LEU A 86 -5.89 -8.65 -20.12
CA LEU A 86 -6.91 -9.69 -20.05
C LEU A 86 -7.86 -9.63 -21.25
N VAL A 87 -8.33 -8.44 -21.64
CA VAL A 87 -9.21 -8.29 -22.81
C VAL A 87 -8.49 -8.65 -24.11
N LEU A 88 -7.23 -8.24 -24.27
CA LEU A 88 -6.43 -8.55 -25.46
C LEU A 88 -6.13 -10.04 -25.58
N SER A 89 -5.84 -10.72 -24.48
CA SER A 89 -5.58 -12.17 -24.46
C SER A 89 -6.84 -12.98 -24.78
N GLU A 90 -8.00 -12.61 -24.22
CA GLU A 90 -9.28 -13.27 -24.51
C GLU A 90 -9.79 -13.04 -25.94
N CYS A 91 -9.32 -12.00 -26.61
CA CYS A 91 -9.67 -11.69 -27.99
C CYS A 91 -8.65 -12.23 -29.02
N GLU A 92 -7.52 -12.79 -28.58
CA GLU A 92 -6.43 -13.29 -29.45
C GLU A 92 -5.90 -12.26 -30.47
N VAL A 93 -5.99 -10.95 -30.16
CA VAL A 93 -5.59 -9.87 -31.08
C VAL A 93 -4.11 -9.49 -30.94
N SER A 94 -3.47 -9.84 -29.83
CA SER A 94 -2.11 -9.43 -29.51
C SER A 94 -1.07 -10.47 -29.92
N LEU A 95 0.08 -10.01 -30.42
CA LEU A 95 1.28 -10.83 -30.48
C LEU A 95 1.75 -11.18 -29.05
N PRO A 96 2.35 -12.36 -28.83
CA PRO A 96 2.86 -12.75 -27.51
C PRO A 96 3.82 -11.72 -26.89
N THR A 97 4.67 -11.09 -27.71
CA THR A 97 5.64 -10.09 -27.26
C THR A 97 5.00 -8.82 -26.69
N ASP A 98 3.85 -8.41 -27.23
CA ASP A 98 3.16 -7.20 -26.76
C ASP A 98 2.47 -7.46 -25.41
N TYR A 99 1.95 -8.67 -25.22
CA TYR A 99 1.36 -9.13 -23.97
C TYR A 99 2.39 -9.09 -22.82
N ASP A 100 3.60 -9.60 -23.05
CA ASP A 100 4.64 -9.63 -22.03
C ASP A 100 5.11 -8.23 -21.65
N ASN A 101 5.24 -7.32 -22.62
CA ASN A 101 5.62 -5.94 -22.36
C ASN A 101 4.59 -5.21 -21.48
N VAL A 102 3.30 -5.41 -21.75
CA VAL A 102 2.21 -4.83 -20.93
C VAL A 102 2.21 -5.42 -19.52
N SER A 103 2.39 -6.73 -19.39
CA SER A 103 2.47 -7.42 -18.09
C SER A 103 3.68 -6.99 -17.25
N ILE A 104 4.84 -6.79 -17.89
CA ILE A 104 6.03 -6.26 -17.21
C ILE A 104 5.75 -4.84 -16.72
N ALA A 105 5.17 -3.99 -17.57
CA ALA A 105 4.83 -2.61 -17.20
C ALA A 105 3.82 -2.54 -16.04
N SER A 106 2.76 -3.35 -16.08
CA SER A 106 1.77 -3.41 -14.99
C SER A 106 2.39 -3.88 -13.67
N THR A 107 3.27 -4.88 -13.73
CA THR A 107 4.01 -5.41 -12.58
C THR A 107 4.94 -4.36 -11.96
N VAL A 108 5.69 -3.62 -12.79
CA VAL A 108 6.56 -2.52 -12.34
C VAL A 108 5.73 -1.46 -11.60
N LEU A 109 4.61 -1.02 -12.20
CA LEU A 109 3.73 -0.01 -11.62
C LEU A 109 3.09 -0.48 -10.31
N TYR A 110 2.67 -1.75 -10.23
CA TYR A 110 2.15 -2.34 -9.00
C TYR A 110 3.18 -2.28 -7.87
N HIS A 111 4.42 -2.64 -8.14
CA HIS A 111 5.48 -2.61 -7.12
C HIS A 111 5.88 -1.18 -6.72
N LEU A 112 5.90 -0.24 -7.67
CA LEU A 112 6.09 1.18 -7.38
C LEU A 112 4.94 1.73 -6.50
N SER A 113 3.71 1.28 -6.73
CA SER A 113 2.58 1.61 -5.85
C SER A 113 2.80 1.09 -4.43
N CYS A 114 3.19 -0.17 -4.27
CA CYS A 114 3.47 -0.78 -2.97
C CYS A 114 4.61 -0.08 -2.22
N LEU A 115 5.69 0.29 -2.93
CA LEU A 115 6.80 1.07 -2.39
C LEU A 115 6.36 2.48 -1.98
N GLY A 116 5.58 3.15 -2.82
CA GLY A 116 5.04 4.47 -2.50
C GLY A 116 4.13 4.46 -1.27
N LEU A 117 3.28 3.44 -1.15
CA LEU A 117 2.44 3.22 0.03
C LEU A 117 3.31 2.98 1.28
N LEU A 118 4.31 2.12 1.19
CA LEU A 118 5.25 1.88 2.29
C LEU A 118 5.98 3.15 2.69
N PHE A 119 6.44 3.96 1.75
CA PHE A 119 7.09 5.24 2.05
C PHE A 119 6.17 6.19 2.83
N VAL A 120 4.89 6.28 2.43
CA VAL A 120 3.92 7.12 3.12
C VAL A 120 3.71 6.64 4.56
N VAL A 121 3.54 5.33 4.77
CA VAL A 121 3.31 4.75 6.11
C VAL A 121 4.58 4.79 6.97
N LEU A 122 5.68 4.25 6.48
CA LEU A 122 6.94 4.14 7.22
C LEU A 122 7.56 5.51 7.48
N TYR A 123 7.70 6.36 6.46
CA TYR A 123 8.43 7.61 6.58
C TYR A 123 7.51 8.80 6.88
N LYS A 124 6.51 9.08 6.03
CA LYS A 124 5.71 10.32 6.16
C LYS A 124 4.86 10.31 7.43
N LEU A 125 4.10 9.25 7.68
CA LEU A 125 3.23 9.14 8.86
C LEU A 125 4.05 9.21 10.15
N ASN A 126 5.08 8.39 10.31
CA ASN A 126 5.93 8.40 11.52
C ASN A 126 6.66 9.73 11.73
N SER A 127 7.14 10.38 10.65
CA SER A 127 7.78 11.69 10.73
C SER A 127 6.79 12.78 11.16
N MET A 128 5.55 12.73 10.65
CA MET A 128 4.48 13.66 11.07
C MET A 128 4.06 13.42 12.52
N LEU A 129 3.86 12.17 12.94
CA LEU A 129 3.55 11.83 14.33
C LEU A 129 4.64 12.33 15.28
N ARG A 130 5.91 12.07 14.97
CA ARG A 130 7.04 12.54 15.80
C ARG A 130 7.17 14.06 15.83
N SER A 131 6.91 14.74 14.72
CA SER A 131 6.95 16.21 14.68
C SER A 131 5.96 16.86 15.67
N ARG A 132 4.89 16.14 16.04
CA ARG A 132 3.94 16.61 17.07
C ARG A 132 4.50 16.55 18.49
N LEU A 133 5.52 15.74 18.76
CA LEU A 133 6.14 15.65 20.08
C LEU A 133 7.23 16.71 20.33
N GLY A 134 7.58 17.54 19.34
CA GLY A 134 8.66 18.53 19.47
C GLY A 134 10.07 17.93 19.63
N SER A 135 10.21 16.60 19.61
CA SER A 135 11.50 15.90 19.73
C SER A 135 12.39 16.12 18.50
N VAL A 136 13.71 16.03 18.67
CA VAL A 136 14.72 16.15 17.59
C VAL A 136 14.47 15.07 16.53
N VAL A 137 13.75 15.44 15.46
CA VAL A 137 13.21 14.50 14.47
C VAL A 137 14.27 13.98 13.49
N THR A 138 15.48 14.55 13.49
CA THR A 138 16.49 14.33 12.45
C THR A 138 17.03 12.90 12.44
N THR A 139 17.45 12.36 13.59
CA THR A 139 18.07 11.02 13.65
C THR A 139 17.12 9.94 13.16
N VAL A 140 15.85 9.97 13.59
CA VAL A 140 14.89 8.93 13.17
C VAL A 140 14.47 9.08 11.71
N ARG A 141 14.41 10.30 11.18
CA ARG A 141 14.19 10.49 9.74
C ARG A 141 15.28 9.84 8.91
N VAL A 142 16.55 9.99 9.33
CA VAL A 142 17.69 9.37 8.65
C VAL A 142 17.58 7.85 8.70
N ILE A 143 17.29 7.27 9.87
CA ILE A 143 17.12 5.82 10.04
C ILE A 143 15.98 5.28 9.16
N LEU A 144 14.80 5.92 9.18
CA LEU A 144 13.65 5.50 8.36
C LEU A 144 13.94 5.60 6.87
N LEU A 145 14.67 6.62 6.44
CA LEU A 145 15.06 6.80 5.04
C LEU A 145 16.12 5.78 4.62
N ALA A 146 17.05 5.40 5.51
CA ALA A 146 18.01 4.33 5.27
C ALA A 146 17.32 2.97 5.11
N ILE A 147 16.39 2.62 6.02
CA ILE A 147 15.59 1.39 5.93
C ILE A 147 14.81 1.34 4.60
N PHE A 148 14.15 2.45 4.25
CA PHE A 148 13.44 2.55 2.97
C PHE A 148 14.38 2.45 1.76
N GLY A 149 15.56 3.07 1.81
CA GLY A 149 16.55 3.01 0.74
C GLY A 149 17.04 1.60 0.46
N ILE A 150 17.35 0.83 1.50
CA ILE A 150 17.70 -0.59 1.38
C ILE A 150 16.54 -1.35 0.74
N MET A 151 15.31 -1.14 1.25
CA MET A 151 14.12 -1.80 0.72
C MET A 151 13.88 -1.49 -0.77
N ALA A 152 14.02 -0.22 -1.16
CA ALA A 152 13.85 0.22 -2.54
C ALA A 152 14.92 -0.39 -3.46
N ALA A 153 16.18 -0.47 -3.03
CA ALA A 153 17.26 -1.09 -3.79
C ALA A 153 16.99 -2.58 -4.07
N VAL A 154 16.56 -3.33 -3.04
CA VAL A 154 16.22 -4.76 -3.20
C VAL A 154 15.00 -4.93 -4.12
N TYR A 155 14.01 -4.04 -4.02
CA TYR A 155 12.85 -4.05 -4.93
C TYR A 155 13.24 -3.80 -6.38
N ILE A 156 14.12 -2.83 -6.65
CA ILE A 156 14.59 -2.53 -8.01
C ILE A 156 15.32 -3.74 -8.59
N ALA A 157 16.18 -4.39 -7.79
CA ALA A 157 16.86 -5.62 -8.21
C ALA A 157 15.87 -6.74 -8.55
N TYR A 158 14.83 -6.93 -7.72
CA TYR A 158 13.77 -7.90 -7.98
C TYR A 158 12.98 -7.60 -9.26
N ILE A 159 12.56 -6.35 -9.46
CA ILE A 159 11.81 -5.94 -10.66
C ILE A 159 12.66 -6.13 -11.91
N ALA A 160 13.94 -5.73 -11.88
CA ALA A 160 14.85 -5.89 -13.00
C ALA A 160 15.06 -7.36 -13.37
N LEU A 161 15.27 -8.22 -12.36
CA LEU A 161 15.45 -9.65 -12.57
C LEU A 161 14.17 -10.34 -13.06
N SER A 162 13.02 -9.99 -12.49
CA SER A 162 11.71 -10.51 -12.93
C SER A 162 11.40 -10.08 -14.36
N GLY A 163 11.65 -8.83 -14.73
CA GLY A 163 11.47 -8.33 -16.09
C GLY A 163 12.40 -9.01 -17.08
N TYR A 164 13.64 -9.27 -16.69
CA TYR A 164 14.60 -10.01 -17.52
C TYR A 164 14.14 -11.45 -17.77
N LEU A 165 13.64 -12.16 -16.75
CA LEU A 165 13.13 -13.52 -16.90
C LEU A 165 11.93 -13.60 -17.84
N TRP A 166 11.00 -12.64 -17.74
CA TRP A 166 9.84 -12.55 -18.63
C TRP A 166 10.26 -12.24 -20.07
N SER A 167 11.14 -11.26 -20.29
CA SER A 167 11.55 -10.85 -21.62
C SER A 167 12.31 -11.91 -22.44
N ASN A 168 12.88 -12.93 -21.79
CA ASN A 168 13.68 -13.96 -22.47
C ASN A 168 12.95 -15.32 -22.56
N ASP A 169 11.65 -15.39 -22.23
CA ASP A 169 10.87 -16.63 -22.17
C ASP A 169 11.51 -17.76 -21.34
N LEU A 170 12.45 -17.41 -20.46
CA LEU A 170 13.20 -18.37 -19.63
C LEU A 170 12.30 -19.07 -18.62
N TYR A 171 11.09 -18.53 -18.38
CA TYR A 171 10.08 -19.17 -17.56
C TYR A 171 9.53 -20.46 -18.20
N TYR A 172 9.52 -20.55 -19.54
CA TYR A 172 8.99 -21.69 -20.28
C TYR A 172 10.08 -22.71 -20.65
N TYR A 173 11.32 -22.25 -20.92
CA TYR A 173 12.45 -23.12 -21.28
C TYR A 173 13.25 -23.56 -20.04
N ARG A 174 12.66 -24.51 -19.31
CA ARG A 174 13.00 -24.95 -17.95
C ARG A 174 14.45 -25.41 -17.74
N ASN A 175 15.08 -26.07 -18.71
CA ASN A 175 16.27 -26.88 -18.42
C ASN A 175 17.57 -26.09 -18.16
N GLU A 176 17.70 -24.85 -18.65
CA GLU A 176 18.91 -24.02 -18.45
C GLU A 176 18.66 -22.85 -17.47
N ALA A 177 17.39 -22.50 -17.23
CA ALA A 177 17.00 -21.32 -16.45
C ALA A 177 16.68 -21.62 -14.97
N ASP A 178 16.61 -22.90 -14.56
CA ASP A 178 16.14 -23.32 -13.24
C ASP A 178 16.85 -22.60 -12.08
N GLY A 179 18.17 -22.36 -12.19
CA GLY A 179 18.93 -21.65 -11.15
C GLY A 179 18.55 -20.17 -10.98
N LEU A 180 18.25 -19.48 -12.09
CA LEU A 180 17.89 -18.06 -12.06
C LEU A 180 16.44 -17.86 -11.63
N VAL A 181 15.54 -18.75 -12.05
CA VAL A 181 14.13 -18.75 -11.62
C VAL A 181 14.02 -18.98 -10.11
N ASP A 182 14.71 -20.00 -9.57
CA ASP A 182 14.74 -20.28 -8.12
C ASP A 182 15.31 -19.10 -7.32
N SER A 183 16.40 -18.49 -7.80
CA SER A 183 16.99 -17.31 -7.19
C SER A 183 16.02 -16.12 -7.16
N THR A 184 15.24 -15.92 -8.24
CA THR A 184 14.25 -14.84 -8.33
C THR A 184 13.07 -15.08 -7.39
N GLN A 185 12.61 -16.34 -7.25
CA GLN A 185 11.56 -16.69 -6.30
C GLN A 185 12.01 -16.43 -4.86
N LYS A 186 13.24 -16.86 -4.49
CA LYS A 186 13.85 -16.58 -3.18
C LYS A 186 13.97 -15.08 -2.92
N LEU A 187 14.38 -14.30 -3.92
CA LEU A 187 14.44 -12.85 -3.83
C LEU A 187 13.04 -12.23 -3.63
N SER A 188 12.01 -12.74 -4.31
CA SER A 188 10.62 -12.32 -4.11
C SER A 188 10.18 -12.52 -2.65
N MET A 189 10.48 -13.69 -2.05
CA MET A 189 10.19 -13.96 -0.63
C MET A 189 10.91 -13.00 0.29
N ALA A 190 12.19 -12.74 0.03
CA ALA A 190 13.01 -11.84 0.82
C ALA A 190 12.45 -10.41 0.77
N VAL A 191 12.09 -9.92 -0.42
CA VAL A 191 11.44 -8.61 -0.62
C VAL A 191 10.15 -8.52 0.19
N ARG A 192 9.26 -9.50 0.07
CA ARG A 192 7.96 -9.47 0.80
C ARG A 192 8.15 -9.58 2.32
N SER A 193 9.14 -10.35 2.77
CA SER A 193 9.49 -10.48 4.18
C SER A 193 10.08 -9.18 4.74
N LEU A 194 10.98 -8.52 4.01
CA LEU A 194 11.52 -7.21 4.36
C LEU A 194 10.42 -6.14 4.40
N TYR A 195 9.43 -6.22 3.50
CA TYR A 195 8.26 -5.34 3.53
C TYR A 195 7.49 -5.51 4.85
N LEU A 196 7.21 -6.76 5.25
CA LEU A 196 6.54 -7.06 6.51
C LEU A 196 7.33 -6.51 7.71
N ILE A 197 8.66 -6.72 7.74
CA ILE A 197 9.52 -6.17 8.80
C ILE A 197 9.43 -4.64 8.83
N CYS A 198 9.45 -3.96 7.69
CA CYS A 198 9.29 -2.51 7.62
C CYS A 198 7.92 -2.05 8.17
N VAL A 199 6.85 -2.77 7.86
CA VAL A 199 5.50 -2.49 8.40
C VAL A 199 5.47 -2.70 9.91
N LEU A 200 6.09 -3.75 10.44
CA LEU A 200 6.18 -3.99 11.89
C LEU A 200 6.98 -2.90 12.60
N VAL A 201 8.13 -2.50 12.05
CA VAL A 201 8.94 -1.38 12.57
C VAL A 201 8.11 -0.08 12.56
N SER A 202 7.41 0.21 11.47
CA SER A 202 6.48 1.35 11.40
C SER A 202 5.40 1.28 12.49
N THR A 203 4.83 0.10 12.73
CA THR A 203 3.79 -0.12 13.73
C THR A 203 4.29 0.22 15.13
N VAL A 204 5.47 -0.32 15.50
CA VAL A 204 6.08 -0.05 16.81
C VAL A 204 6.37 1.44 16.98
N LEU A 205 6.89 2.11 15.95
CA LEU A 205 7.18 3.55 16.00
C LEU A 205 5.89 4.38 16.09
N ALA A 206 4.83 4.00 15.38
CA ALA A 206 3.56 4.70 15.44
C ALA A 206 2.89 4.51 16.82
N ILE A 207 2.88 3.30 17.37
CA ILE A 207 2.29 3.03 18.70
C ILE A 207 3.06 3.77 19.79
N THR A 208 4.39 3.70 19.79
CA THR A 208 5.22 4.40 20.78
C THR A 208 5.00 5.91 20.73
N THR A 209 4.96 6.51 19.54
CA THR A 209 4.70 7.96 19.39
C THR A 209 3.31 8.35 19.84
N VAL A 210 2.27 7.59 19.48
CA VAL A 210 0.90 7.88 19.91
C VAL A 210 0.72 7.67 21.42
N SER A 211 1.37 6.66 22.01
CA SER A 211 1.35 6.46 23.47
C SER A 211 1.95 7.66 24.20
N SER A 212 3.03 8.24 23.67
CA SER A 212 3.65 9.45 24.20
C SER A 212 2.77 10.70 23.99
N LEU A 213 2.06 10.82 22.86
CA LEU A 213 1.06 11.88 22.66
C LEU A 213 -0.09 11.77 23.67
N ARG A 214 -0.54 10.55 23.99
CA ARG A 214 -1.58 10.31 24.99
C ARG A 214 -1.13 10.72 26.39
N ARG A 215 0.13 10.43 26.75
CA ARG A 215 0.73 10.89 28.03
C ARG A 215 0.80 12.41 28.10
N ALA A 216 0.94 13.09 26.97
CA ALA A 216 0.91 14.55 26.87
C ALA A 216 -0.52 15.14 26.84
N HIS A 217 -1.57 14.34 27.10
CA HIS A 217 -2.98 14.76 27.08
C HIS A 217 -3.46 15.38 25.76
N ILE A 218 -2.79 15.07 24.64
CA ILE A 218 -3.24 15.52 23.32
C ILE A 218 -4.42 14.64 22.90
N SER A 219 -5.60 15.23 22.70
CA SER A 219 -6.84 14.54 22.33
C SER A 219 -6.69 13.83 20.97
N GLY A 220 -6.23 12.57 21.00
CA GLY A 220 -5.88 11.78 19.82
C GLY A 220 -6.50 10.38 19.80
N GLY A 221 -7.57 10.15 20.56
CA GLY A 221 -8.19 8.82 20.69
C GLY A 221 -8.65 8.24 19.34
N ASP A 222 -9.38 9.00 18.55
CA ASP A 222 -9.86 8.56 17.22
C ASP A 222 -8.69 8.38 16.23
N LEU A 223 -7.68 9.27 16.25
CA LEU A 223 -6.46 9.12 15.46
C LEU A 223 -5.73 7.80 15.74
N LEU A 224 -5.63 7.39 17.01
CA LEU A 224 -5.03 6.12 17.39
C LEU A 224 -5.78 4.94 16.76
N GLY A 225 -7.11 4.97 16.77
CA GLY A 225 -7.95 3.94 16.15
C GLY A 225 -7.63 3.77 14.66
N TRP A 226 -7.55 4.87 13.91
CA TRP A 226 -7.20 4.83 12.49
C TRP A 226 -5.76 4.37 12.22
N ILE A 227 -4.80 4.73 13.07
CA ILE A 227 -3.41 4.26 12.95
C ILE A 227 -3.32 2.75 13.20
N ILE A 228 -4.01 2.23 14.22
CA ILE A 228 -4.06 0.79 14.48
C ILE A 228 -4.72 0.07 13.29
N THR A 229 -5.84 0.61 12.80
CA THR A 229 -6.58 0.07 11.66
C THR A 229 -5.71 0.00 10.40
N LEU A 230 -4.97 1.07 10.09
CA LEU A 230 -4.02 1.09 8.98
C LEU A 230 -2.97 -0.02 9.10
N HIS A 231 -2.31 -0.15 10.25
CA HIS A 231 -1.26 -1.14 10.42
C HIS A 231 -1.83 -2.57 10.43
N LEU A 232 -3.04 -2.79 10.94
CA LEU A 232 -3.74 -4.07 10.84
C LEU A 232 -3.90 -4.48 9.37
N PHE A 233 -4.43 -3.59 8.52
CA PHE A 233 -4.62 -3.87 7.10
C PHE A 233 -3.30 -4.14 6.38
N MET A 234 -2.27 -3.33 6.65
CA MET A 234 -0.93 -3.52 6.07
C MET A 234 -0.26 -4.81 6.53
N ILE A 235 -0.43 -5.22 7.79
CA ILE A 235 0.12 -6.47 8.33
C ILE A 235 -0.60 -7.66 7.71
N ILE A 236 -1.93 -7.67 7.66
CA ILE A 236 -2.69 -8.77 7.05
C ILE A 236 -2.28 -8.93 5.58
N TRP A 237 -2.21 -7.81 4.84
CA TRP A 237 -1.73 -7.81 3.47
C TRP A 237 -0.31 -8.39 3.34
N ALA A 238 0.64 -7.90 4.14
CA ALA A 238 2.03 -8.32 4.05
C ALA A 238 2.24 -9.79 4.46
N VAL A 239 1.52 -10.27 5.48
CA VAL A 239 1.55 -11.68 5.89
C VAL A 239 1.02 -12.56 4.77
N LEU A 240 -0.15 -12.25 4.21
CA LEU A 240 -0.69 -13.01 3.08
C LEU A 240 0.25 -12.97 1.87
N ALA A 241 0.86 -11.82 1.59
CA ALA A 241 1.80 -11.66 0.48
C ALA A 241 3.05 -12.55 0.65
N VAL A 242 3.49 -12.84 1.88
CA VAL A 242 4.61 -13.75 2.18
C VAL A 242 4.14 -15.21 2.17
N VAL A 243 3.01 -15.51 2.82
CA VAL A 243 2.52 -16.89 3.01
C VAL A 243 2.17 -17.53 1.67
N ILE A 244 1.52 -16.81 0.76
CA ILE A 244 1.03 -17.40 -0.49
C ILE A 244 2.17 -17.96 -1.34
N PRO A 245 3.21 -17.17 -1.69
CA PRO A 245 4.32 -17.71 -2.45
C PRO A 245 5.10 -18.76 -1.65
N ALA A 246 5.23 -18.59 -0.33
CA ALA A 246 5.94 -19.57 0.50
C ALA A 246 5.27 -20.95 0.44
N LEU A 247 3.94 -21.00 0.46
CA LEU A 247 3.19 -22.24 0.27
C LEU A 247 3.43 -22.82 -1.13
N THR A 248 3.30 -22.01 -2.18
CA THR A 248 3.48 -22.52 -3.56
C THR A 248 4.89 -23.02 -3.83
N THR A 249 5.92 -22.36 -3.28
CA THR A 249 7.33 -22.73 -3.54
C THR A 249 7.80 -23.90 -2.67
N TYR A 250 7.50 -23.90 -1.37
CA TYR A 250 8.10 -24.87 -0.44
C TYR A 250 7.23 -26.08 -0.13
N SER A 251 5.91 -25.90 -0.03
CA SER A 251 5.03 -27.00 0.39
C SER A 251 4.63 -27.92 -0.76
N LYS A 252 5.00 -27.58 -2.01
CA LYS A 252 4.51 -28.24 -3.25
C LYS A 252 2.99 -28.47 -3.23
N LEU A 253 2.28 -27.63 -2.47
CA LEU A 253 0.86 -27.74 -2.31
C LEU A 253 0.26 -27.12 -3.55
N ASP A 254 -0.40 -27.94 -4.36
CA ASP A 254 -1.17 -27.46 -5.51
C ASP A 254 -2.34 -26.62 -4.98
N VAL A 255 -2.09 -25.32 -4.86
CA VAL A 255 -3.11 -24.34 -4.48
C VAL A 255 -4.12 -24.31 -5.61
N SER A 256 -5.34 -24.75 -5.33
CA SER A 256 -6.45 -24.70 -6.27
C SER A 256 -6.58 -23.29 -6.87
N PRO A 257 -6.83 -23.14 -8.19
CA PRO A 257 -6.97 -21.84 -8.83
C PRO A 257 -8.04 -20.98 -8.15
N VAL A 258 -9.12 -21.59 -7.64
CA VAL A 258 -10.18 -20.89 -6.89
C VAL A 258 -9.60 -20.21 -5.64
N THR A 259 -8.75 -20.92 -4.90
CA THR A 259 -8.08 -20.38 -3.70
C THR A 259 -7.12 -19.25 -4.07
N SER A 260 -6.38 -19.40 -5.17
CA SER A 260 -5.49 -18.34 -5.67
C SER A 260 -6.25 -17.05 -5.99
N PHE A 261 -7.39 -17.14 -6.68
CA PHE A 261 -8.25 -15.99 -6.95
C PHE A 261 -8.81 -15.38 -5.66
N ALA A 262 -9.39 -16.19 -4.77
CA ALA A 262 -9.93 -15.68 -3.51
C ALA A 262 -8.87 -14.89 -2.70
N LEU A 263 -7.64 -15.40 -2.67
CA LEU A 263 -6.53 -14.75 -1.99
C LEU A 263 -6.08 -13.45 -2.69
N ALA A 264 -6.10 -13.40 -4.02
CA ALA A 264 -5.83 -12.17 -4.77
C ALA A 264 -6.87 -11.08 -4.44
N TYR A 265 -8.16 -11.42 -4.37
CA TYR A 265 -9.22 -10.49 -3.93
C TYR A 265 -8.96 -9.97 -2.51
N ILE A 266 -8.65 -10.86 -1.57
CA ILE A 266 -8.41 -10.49 -0.18
C ILE A 266 -7.20 -9.57 -0.06
N LEU A 267 -6.09 -9.89 -0.74
CA LEU A 267 -4.89 -9.05 -0.78
C LEU A 267 -5.23 -7.64 -1.27
N THR A 268 -5.82 -7.52 -2.46
CA THR A 268 -6.08 -6.21 -3.07
C THR A 268 -7.09 -5.41 -2.26
N PHE A 269 -8.03 -6.08 -1.59
CA PHE A 269 -8.95 -5.46 -0.65
C PHE A 269 -8.23 -4.83 0.56
N PHE A 270 -7.35 -5.57 1.24
CA PHE A 270 -6.58 -5.01 2.37
C PHE A 270 -5.60 -3.91 1.95
N GLN A 271 -5.06 -4.00 0.74
CA GLN A 271 -4.25 -2.92 0.16
C GLN A 271 -5.08 -1.65 -0.03
N ALA A 272 -6.27 -1.76 -0.64
CA ALA A 272 -7.18 -0.64 -0.85
C ALA A 272 -7.66 -0.03 0.48
N LEU A 273 -7.99 -0.87 1.46
CA LEU A 273 -8.33 -0.42 2.82
C LEU A 273 -7.18 0.36 3.48
N SER A 274 -5.93 0.02 3.19
CA SER A 274 -4.77 0.78 3.68
C SER A 274 -4.72 2.19 3.08
N PHE A 275 -5.03 2.34 1.79
CA PHE A 275 -5.16 3.67 1.16
C PHE A 275 -6.32 4.47 1.79
N ILE A 276 -7.45 3.84 2.07
CA ILE A 276 -8.62 4.47 2.72
C ILE A 276 -8.27 4.91 4.15
N ALA A 277 -7.62 4.06 4.93
CA ALA A 277 -7.20 4.38 6.29
C ALA A 277 -6.25 5.59 6.32
N LEU A 278 -5.33 5.70 5.35
CA LEU A 278 -4.50 6.90 5.20
C LEU A 278 -5.29 8.18 4.91
N LEU A 279 -6.36 8.10 4.10
CA LEU A 279 -7.26 9.25 3.88
C LEU A 279 -8.00 9.64 5.17
N ALA A 280 -8.47 8.66 5.94
CA ALA A 280 -9.12 8.90 7.21
C ALA A 280 -8.17 9.57 8.22
N ILE A 281 -6.93 9.05 8.34
CA ILE A 281 -5.87 9.66 9.16
C ILE A 281 -5.63 11.10 8.73
N ALA A 282 -5.47 11.37 7.44
CA ALA A 282 -5.17 12.70 6.94
C ALA A 282 -6.33 13.71 7.05
N LYS A 283 -7.57 13.24 7.07
CA LYS A 283 -8.77 14.06 7.33
C LYS A 283 -8.90 14.43 8.81
N HIS A 284 -8.29 13.68 9.71
CA HIS A 284 -8.50 13.82 11.14
C HIS A 284 -8.19 15.23 11.65
N ALA A 285 -9.07 15.76 12.51
CA ALA A 285 -9.00 17.15 13.01
C ALA A 285 -7.74 17.44 13.85
N SER A 286 -7.13 16.39 14.42
CA SER A 286 -5.90 16.51 15.21
C SER A 286 -4.74 17.14 14.43
N TRP A 287 -4.78 17.24 13.10
CA TRP A 287 -3.72 17.93 12.33
C TRP A 287 -3.84 19.45 12.39
N GLY A 288 -5.02 20.02 12.65
CA GLY A 288 -5.26 21.47 12.61
C GLY A 288 -4.92 22.23 13.89
N GLN A 289 -4.71 21.54 15.01
CA GLN A 289 -4.32 22.19 16.27
C GLN A 289 -2.84 22.57 16.20
N ASP A 290 -2.51 23.86 16.20
CA ASP A 290 -1.13 24.33 16.18
C ASP A 290 -0.41 23.91 17.46
N ALA A 291 0.73 23.23 17.30
CA ALA A 291 1.59 22.86 18.43
C ALA A 291 2.08 24.11 19.20
N ALA A 292 2.15 25.26 18.52
CA ALA A 292 2.47 26.55 19.13
C ALA A 292 1.37 27.05 20.10
N ALA A 293 0.09 26.82 19.77
CA ALA A 293 -1.01 27.19 20.65
C ALA A 293 -1.03 26.32 21.93
N MET A 294 -0.57 25.06 21.85
CA MET A 294 -0.43 24.19 23.02
C MET A 294 0.71 24.61 23.95
N HIS A 295 1.82 25.14 23.43
CA HIS A 295 2.91 25.65 24.26
C HIS A 295 2.61 26.98 24.96
N HIS A 296 1.52 27.66 24.59
CA HIS A 296 1.10 28.94 25.19
C HIS A 296 -0.15 28.82 26.05
N GLN A 297 -0.67 27.62 26.29
CA GLN A 297 -1.50 27.47 27.49
C GLN A 297 -0.55 27.53 28.69
N PRO A 298 -0.54 28.64 29.47
CA PRO A 298 0.21 28.66 30.72
C PRO A 298 -0.26 27.43 31.48
N GLN A 299 0.66 26.60 31.95
CA GLN A 299 0.32 25.60 32.95
C GLN A 299 -0.37 26.37 34.06
N VAL A 300 -1.70 26.29 34.11
CA VAL A 300 -2.47 26.73 35.25
C VAL A 300 -2.06 25.72 36.30
N TYR A 301 -0.96 26.04 36.99
CA TYR A 301 -0.61 25.41 38.24
C TYR A 301 -1.89 25.58 39.05
N ALA A 302 -2.62 24.48 39.22
CA ALA A 302 -3.70 24.45 40.19
C ALA A 302 -3.05 24.99 41.47
N PRO A 303 -3.49 26.15 41.99
CA PRO A 303 -2.90 26.68 43.20
C PRO A 303 -2.99 25.54 44.19
N VAL A 304 -1.84 25.07 44.65
CA VAL A 304 -1.80 24.15 45.78
C VAL A 304 -2.56 24.92 46.84
N GLN A 305 -3.80 24.52 47.12
CA GLN A 305 -4.49 24.96 48.31
C GLN A 305 -3.62 24.39 49.41
N THR A 306 -2.65 25.18 49.86
CA THR A 306 -2.10 25.05 51.19
C THR A 306 -3.34 25.10 52.06
N ALA A 307 -3.77 23.92 52.51
CA ALA A 307 -4.68 23.79 53.62
C ALA A 307 -3.97 24.51 54.77
N TYR A 308 -4.27 25.80 54.90
CA TYR A 308 -3.92 26.58 56.06
C TYR A 308 -4.71 25.91 57.17
N ASP A 309 -4.02 25.10 57.98
CA ASP A 309 -4.58 24.51 59.18
C ASP A 309 -4.57 25.60 60.26
N PRO A 310 -5.73 26.21 60.60
CA PRO A 310 -5.78 27.34 61.53
C PRO A 310 -5.55 26.92 62.99
N HIS A 311 -5.23 25.65 63.29
CA HIS A 311 -5.19 25.17 64.67
C HIS A 311 -3.92 25.46 65.49
N TYR A 312 -2.90 26.12 64.93
CA TYR A 312 -1.60 26.32 65.62
C TYR A 312 -1.28 27.75 66.09
N GLN A 313 -2.28 28.56 66.45
CA GLN A 313 -2.03 29.95 66.90
C GLN A 313 -2.75 30.37 68.19
N SER A 314 -2.87 29.48 69.19
CA SER A 314 -3.54 29.83 70.46
C SER A 314 -2.84 29.43 71.77
N GLU A 315 -1.50 29.30 71.82
CA GLU A 315 -0.85 28.86 73.08
C GLU A 315 0.48 29.55 73.46
N PHE A 316 0.68 30.82 73.13
CA PHE A 316 1.80 31.59 73.70
C PHE A 316 1.40 33.03 74.07
N VAL A 317 0.44 33.16 75.00
CA VAL A 317 0.27 34.38 75.79
C VAL A 317 0.10 33.98 77.24
N GLY A 318 1.15 34.13 78.04
CA GLY A 318 1.04 34.09 79.50
C GLY A 318 2.25 33.50 80.20
N HIS A 319 3.24 34.35 80.52
CA HIS A 319 3.66 34.59 81.90
C HIS A 319 4.88 35.51 81.93
N ALA A 320 4.63 36.79 82.19
CA ALA A 320 5.59 37.68 82.81
C ALA A 320 5.16 37.84 84.29
N LYS A 321 6.08 37.52 85.19
CA LYS A 321 6.15 37.99 86.57
C LYS A 321 7.59 38.41 86.82
#